data_AF-A0A1Y0KSS5-F1
#
_entry.id   AF-A0A1Y0KSS5-F1
#
_cell.length_a   1.000
_cell.length_b   1.000
_cell.length_c   1.000
_cell.angle_alpha   90.00
_cell.angle_beta   90.00
_cell.angle_gamma   90.00
#
_symmetry.space_group_name_H-M   'P 1'
#
loop_
_entity.id
_entity.type
_entity.pdbx_description
1 polymer ?
#
loop_
_entity_poly.entity_id
_entity_poly.type
_entity_poly.pdbx_seq_one_letter_code
_entity_poly.pdbx_strand_id
1 'polypeptide(L)'
;MDSLLILGGLLLILAGLVWLVMRAFGTSLLWGWASLMPPLTLGYLFRHWKSAKQPIGLCALGVIPLVVGLTMLASHDSQRLADILSLQWLKPETSATAELDFDLNGELNNQPFSPQQGELVGGVLTLREGRDFFARREVVIRLPQPVSGAVNLDVLPTDTGNIPEIEISWLLPEQELPEARRVRHGYTLHLALTPLAPNKLAGDFHLVLPPQFKTTLSGKVELYSNGLRYVDGQVDRNVDSLDTLAFIIEDYLQRRFTTRLVQLSPLPMVAFSSSTIDMTVEASINGGLQQVPLQLVKSPRAGWTIKGDRYAKLAKDFKTPVVTSATAQQKEALPEIATRQIDRRPRFSLQRLLRNPERYYGLAMRAATLRGSQAEGLFRGVDSDGKIVLQQLKNGSGEARFTVDPEQIKTIELLEP
;
A
#
# COMPACT_ATOMS: atom_id res chain seq x y z
N MET A 1 18.57 -14.43 24.28
CA MET A 1 18.76 -15.39 25.40
C MET A 1 17.64 -16.45 25.38
N ASP A 2 16.40 -16.03 25.15
CA ASP A 2 15.21 -16.88 25.07
C ASP A 2 15.31 -18.03 24.05
N SER A 3 15.82 -17.76 22.85
CA SER A 3 16.02 -18.77 21.81
C SER A 3 16.98 -19.90 22.22
N LEU A 4 17.98 -19.60 23.05
CA LEU A 4 18.93 -20.60 23.54
C LEU A 4 18.28 -21.53 24.59
N LEU A 5 17.37 -21.00 25.41
CA LEU A 5 16.59 -21.79 26.37
C LEU A 5 15.61 -22.73 25.66
N ILE A 6 14.91 -22.23 24.64
CA ILE A 6 14.00 -23.04 23.81
C ILE A 6 14.80 -24.13 23.08
N LEU A 7 15.90 -23.77 22.42
CA LEU A 7 16.74 -24.72 21.67
C LEU A 7 17.37 -25.75 22.59
N GLY A 8 17.89 -25.34 23.75
CA GLY A 8 18.49 -26.23 24.75
C GLY A 8 17.48 -27.22 25.33
N GLY A 9 16.26 -26.77 25.63
CA GLY A 9 15.17 -27.64 26.06
C GLY A 9 14.76 -28.66 25.01
N LEU A 10 14.66 -28.23 23.75
CA LEU A 10 14.34 -29.10 22.62
C LEU A 10 15.44 -30.14 22.37
N LEU A 11 16.71 -29.74 22.49
CA LEU A 11 17.85 -30.64 22.35
C LEU A 11 17.87 -31.71 23.46
N LEU A 12 17.57 -31.33 24.71
CA LEU A 12 17.43 -32.29 25.81
C LEU A 12 16.29 -33.29 25.58
N ILE A 13 15.15 -32.84 25.05
CA ILE A 13 14.04 -33.71 24.69
C ILE A 13 14.45 -34.67 23.56
N LEU A 14 15.12 -34.17 22.51
CA LEU A 14 15.62 -35.01 21.42
C LEU A 14 16.65 -36.04 21.93
N ALA A 15 17.59 -35.63 22.78
CA ALA A 15 18.58 -36.53 23.38
C ALA A 15 17.89 -37.62 24.22
N GLY A 16 16.86 -37.26 25.00
CA GLY A 16 16.05 -38.21 25.75
C GLY A 16 15.29 -39.19 24.84
N LEU A 17 14.72 -38.71 23.73
CA LEU A 17 14.04 -39.55 22.75
C LEU A 17 14.99 -40.50 22.02
N VAL A 18 16.15 -40.02 21.57
CA VAL A 18 17.18 -40.86 20.94
C VAL A 18 17.67 -41.92 21.93
N TRP A 19 17.87 -41.55 23.20
CA TRP A 19 18.24 -42.50 24.24
C TRP A 19 17.13 -43.55 24.50
N LEU A 20 15.87 -43.15 24.44
CA LEU A 20 14.73 -44.05 24.55
C LEU A 20 14.69 -45.05 23.39
N VAL A 21 14.90 -44.59 22.16
CA VAL A 21 14.96 -45.44 20.95
C VAL A 21 16.14 -46.43 21.04
N MET A 22 17.33 -45.96 21.45
CA MET A 22 18.49 -46.84 21.67
C MET A 22 18.18 -47.94 22.69
N ARG A 23 17.48 -47.62 23.78
CA ARG A 23 17.05 -48.63 24.77
C ARG A 23 15.97 -49.57 24.21
N ALA A 24 15.07 -49.08 23.37
CA ALA A 24 14.07 -49.91 22.73
C ALA A 24 14.72 -50.97 21.81
N PHE A 25 15.70 -50.57 20.99
CA PHE A 25 16.51 -51.50 20.20
C PHE A 25 17.28 -52.52 21.05
N GLY A 26 17.81 -52.09 22.20
CA GLY A 26 18.48 -52.99 23.15
C GLY A 26 17.56 -54.04 23.79
N THR A 27 16.24 -53.85 23.74
CA THR A 27 15.27 -54.85 24.23
C THR A 27 14.74 -55.76 23.12
N SER A 28 14.43 -55.23 21.93
CA SER A 28 14.11 -56.01 20.75
C SER A 28 14.12 -55.14 19.49
N LEU A 29 14.37 -55.75 18.33
CA LEU A 29 14.34 -55.07 17.04
C LEU A 29 12.94 -54.49 16.71
N LEU A 30 11.87 -55.22 17.08
CA LEU A 30 10.48 -54.79 16.87
C LEU A 30 10.13 -53.56 17.70
N TRP A 31 10.59 -53.49 18.95
CA TRP A 31 10.37 -52.32 19.81
C TRP A 31 11.16 -51.10 19.34
N GLY A 32 12.37 -51.29 18.81
CA GLY A 32 13.14 -50.23 18.15
C GLY A 32 12.35 -49.55 17.02
N TRP A 33 11.85 -50.34 16.06
CA TRP A 33 10.99 -49.83 14.98
C TRP A 33 9.68 -49.22 15.47
N ALA A 34 9.01 -49.85 16.44
CA ALA A 34 7.79 -49.32 17.04
C ALA A 34 8.04 -47.96 17.72
N SER A 35 9.19 -47.76 18.36
CA SER A 35 9.55 -46.49 19.01
C SER A 35 9.91 -45.34 18.05
N LEU A 36 10.02 -45.59 16.74
CA LEU A 36 10.17 -44.50 15.76
C LEU A 36 8.81 -43.82 15.47
N MET A 37 7.71 -44.51 15.77
CA MET A 37 6.35 -44.02 15.57
C MET A 37 5.77 -43.47 16.89
N PRO A 38 5.42 -42.17 16.97
CA PRO A 38 4.92 -41.55 18.19
C PRO A 38 3.80 -42.31 18.94
N PRO A 39 2.74 -42.84 18.29
CA PRO A 39 1.70 -43.56 19.04
C PRO A 39 2.20 -44.90 19.63
N LEU A 40 3.18 -45.54 19.02
CA LEU A 40 3.70 -46.84 19.44
C LEU A 40 4.81 -46.72 20.51
N THR A 41 5.49 -45.57 20.59
CA THR A 41 6.43 -45.26 21.69
C THR A 41 5.76 -45.34 23.06
N LEU A 42 4.51 -44.91 23.16
CA LEU A 42 3.71 -44.97 24.40
C LEU A 42 3.52 -46.43 24.84
N GLY A 43 3.31 -47.36 23.91
CA GLY A 43 3.21 -48.79 24.21
C GLY A 43 4.48 -49.37 24.83
N TYR A 44 5.65 -48.94 24.35
CA TYR A 44 6.95 -49.32 24.95
C TYR A 44 7.08 -48.74 26.36
N LEU A 45 6.63 -47.50 26.56
CA LEU A 45 6.67 -46.79 27.83
C LEU A 45 5.93 -47.54 28.95
N PHE A 46 4.70 -47.97 28.64
CA PHE A 46 3.86 -48.69 29.60
C PHE A 46 4.39 -50.10 29.89
N ARG A 47 4.90 -50.81 28.87
CA ARG A 47 5.41 -52.18 29.01
C ARG A 47 6.78 -52.23 29.68
N HIS A 48 7.68 -51.30 29.36
CA HIS A 48 9.08 -51.30 29.75
C HIS A 48 9.47 -50.06 30.59
N TRP A 49 8.58 -49.66 31.51
CA TRP A 49 8.76 -48.48 32.38
C TRP A 49 10.10 -48.44 33.12
N LYS A 50 10.55 -49.58 33.66
CA LYS A 50 11.85 -49.67 34.37
C LYS A 50 13.03 -49.26 33.50
N SER A 51 12.97 -49.55 32.21
CA SER A 51 14.00 -49.19 31.23
C SER A 51 13.81 -47.78 30.66
N ALA A 52 12.57 -47.28 30.60
CA ALA A 52 12.27 -46.00 29.98
C ALA A 52 12.32 -44.79 30.94
N LYS A 53 12.24 -45.00 32.26
CA LYS A 53 12.18 -43.91 33.26
C LYS A 53 13.33 -42.89 33.20
N GLN A 54 14.54 -43.32 32.84
CA GLN A 54 15.72 -42.45 32.74
C GLN A 54 15.67 -41.55 31.49
N PRO A 55 15.45 -42.09 30.27
CA PRO A 55 15.18 -41.28 29.09
C PRO A 55 14.01 -40.30 29.26
N ILE A 56 12.90 -40.74 29.88
CA ILE A 56 11.75 -39.86 30.17
C ILE A 56 12.14 -38.73 31.12
N GLY A 57 12.93 -39.04 32.16
CA GLY A 57 13.41 -38.03 33.10
C GLY A 57 14.21 -36.93 32.40
N LEU A 58 15.02 -37.30 31.39
CA LEU A 58 15.76 -36.33 30.57
C LEU A 58 14.82 -35.50 29.68
N CYS A 59 13.80 -36.12 29.07
CA CYS A 59 12.78 -35.38 28.33
C CYS A 59 12.02 -34.40 29.23
N ALA A 60 11.59 -34.84 30.42
CA ALA A 60 10.89 -34.00 31.39
C ALA A 60 11.76 -32.83 31.87
N LEU A 61 13.06 -33.05 32.04
CA LEU A 61 14.02 -31.98 32.35
C LEU A 61 14.09 -30.93 31.23
N GLY A 62 14.00 -31.34 29.96
CA GLY A 62 14.00 -30.44 28.80
C GLY A 62 12.70 -29.64 28.62
N VAL A 63 11.56 -30.11 29.17
CA VAL A 63 10.28 -29.37 29.15
C VAL A 63 10.37 -28.09 29.98
N ILE A 64 11.12 -28.09 31.09
CA ILE A 64 11.24 -26.93 31.98
C ILE A 64 11.84 -25.70 31.26
N PRO A 65 13.05 -25.76 30.67
CA PRO A 65 13.62 -24.63 29.93
C PRO A 65 12.82 -24.30 28.65
N LEU A 66 12.12 -25.27 28.06
CA LEU A 66 11.27 -25.02 26.90
C LEU A 66 10.04 -24.18 27.26
N VAL A 67 9.34 -24.51 28.35
CA VAL A 67 8.19 -23.73 28.83
C VAL A 67 8.64 -22.34 29.28
N VAL A 68 9.74 -22.24 30.04
CA VAL A 68 10.30 -20.96 30.47
C VAL A 68 10.75 -20.11 29.28
N GLY A 69 11.38 -20.71 28.28
CA GLY A 69 11.78 -20.01 27.06
C GLY A 69 10.58 -19.50 26.26
N LEU A 70 9.52 -20.30 26.14
CA LEU A 70 8.28 -19.91 25.48
C LEU A 70 7.52 -18.81 26.24
N THR A 71 7.48 -18.85 27.57
CA THR A 71 6.82 -17.79 28.36
C THR A 71 7.60 -16.47 28.32
N MET A 72 8.95 -16.52 28.35
CA MET A 72 9.76 -15.32 28.13
C MET A 72 9.58 -14.76 26.72
N LEU A 73 9.56 -15.64 25.69
CA LEU A 73 9.28 -15.22 24.32
C LEU A 73 7.88 -14.58 24.20
N ALA A 74 6.86 -15.16 24.83
CA ALA A 74 5.52 -14.58 24.88
C ALA A 74 5.49 -13.18 25.50
N SER A 75 6.32 -12.95 26.52
CA SER A 75 6.40 -11.68 27.24
C SER A 75 7.17 -10.60 26.48
N HIS A 76 8.18 -11.00 25.70
CA HIS A 76 9.00 -10.07 24.91
C HIS A 76 8.44 -9.82 23.51
N ASP A 77 7.91 -10.86 22.85
CA ASP A 77 7.45 -10.81 21.45
C ASP A 77 6.30 -11.82 21.23
N SER A 78 5.09 -11.40 21.59
CA SER A 78 3.87 -12.21 21.44
C SER A 78 3.55 -12.51 19.96
N GLN A 79 4.03 -11.67 19.04
CA GLN A 79 3.83 -11.83 17.61
C GLN A 79 4.66 -13.00 17.07
N ARG A 80 5.95 -13.09 17.41
CA ARG A 80 6.81 -14.23 17.04
C ARG A 80 6.28 -15.56 17.55
N LEU A 81 5.72 -15.59 18.76
CA LEU A 81 5.12 -16.81 19.30
C LEU A 81 3.88 -17.22 18.50
N ALA A 82 3.05 -16.26 18.09
CA ALA A 82 1.90 -16.53 17.21
C ALA A 82 2.35 -17.05 15.84
N ASP A 83 3.45 -16.54 15.27
CA ASP A 83 4.00 -16.99 13.99
C ASP A 83 4.53 -18.44 14.06
N ILE A 84 5.24 -18.80 15.13
CA ILE A 84 5.73 -20.17 15.36
C ILE A 84 4.56 -21.15 15.54
N LEU A 85 3.57 -20.80 16.35
CA LEU A 85 2.41 -21.67 16.65
C LEU A 85 1.42 -21.78 15.50
N SER A 86 1.29 -20.73 14.68
CA SER A 86 0.36 -20.73 13.55
C SER A 86 0.81 -21.63 12.39
N LEU A 87 1.99 -22.25 12.50
CA LEU A 87 2.60 -23.11 11.48
C LEU A 87 2.66 -22.41 10.11
N GLN A 88 2.67 -21.08 10.10
CA GLN A 88 2.74 -20.28 8.87
C GLN A 88 4.06 -20.52 8.15
N TRP A 89 5.15 -20.76 8.89
CA TRP A 89 6.45 -21.18 8.35
C TRP A 89 6.42 -22.54 7.62
N LEU A 90 5.41 -23.38 7.88
CA LEU A 90 5.23 -24.68 7.23
C LEU A 90 4.30 -24.58 6.01
N LYS A 91 3.51 -23.51 5.91
CA LYS A 91 2.83 -23.21 4.66
C LYS A 91 3.93 -22.70 3.72
N PRO A 92 4.19 -23.36 2.57
CA PRO A 92 4.76 -22.58 1.48
C PRO A 92 3.81 -21.40 1.33
N GLU A 93 4.30 -20.18 1.52
CA GLU A 93 3.49 -19.01 1.21
C GLU A 93 2.98 -19.26 -0.19
N THR A 94 1.66 -19.52 -0.30
CA THR A 94 1.03 -19.94 -1.54
C THR A 94 1.20 -18.76 -2.46
N SER A 95 2.30 -18.83 -3.19
CA SER A 95 2.67 -17.87 -4.20
C SER A 95 1.50 -17.88 -5.15
N ALA A 96 0.90 -16.71 -5.40
CA ALA A 96 0.34 -16.50 -6.70
C ALA A 96 1.40 -16.99 -7.69
N THR A 97 1.08 -18.05 -8.42
CA THR A 97 1.83 -18.54 -9.58
C THR A 97 2.49 -17.35 -10.26
N ALA A 98 3.78 -17.44 -10.60
CA ALA A 98 4.51 -16.36 -11.27
C ALA A 98 3.63 -15.78 -12.39
N GLU A 99 2.94 -14.68 -12.09
CA GLU A 99 1.86 -14.14 -12.92
C GLU A 99 2.46 -13.36 -14.10
N LEU A 100 3.76 -13.07 -14.03
CA LEU A 100 4.55 -12.44 -15.07
C LEU A 100 5.34 -13.50 -15.83
N ASP A 101 5.22 -13.49 -17.15
CA ASP A 101 6.03 -14.28 -18.06
C ASP A 101 7.37 -13.57 -18.31
N PHE A 102 8.44 -14.11 -17.71
CA PHE A 102 9.80 -13.63 -17.93
C PHE A 102 10.56 -14.61 -18.80
N ASP A 103 10.98 -14.15 -19.97
CA ASP A 103 12.02 -14.78 -20.79
C ASP A 103 13.21 -13.82 -20.87
N LEU A 104 13.66 -13.37 -19.71
CA LEU A 104 14.83 -12.52 -19.55
C LEU A 104 16.00 -13.37 -19.08
N ASN A 105 17.06 -13.38 -19.87
CA ASN A 105 18.27 -14.13 -19.57
C ASN A 105 19.47 -13.18 -19.49
N GLY A 106 20.43 -13.52 -18.65
CA GLY A 106 21.65 -12.75 -18.54
C GLY A 106 22.35 -12.89 -17.20
N GLU A 107 23.30 -11.99 -16.99
CA GLU A 107 24.10 -11.93 -15.78
C GLU A 107 24.03 -10.55 -15.14
N LEU A 108 24.05 -10.52 -13.81
CA LEU A 108 24.23 -9.34 -12.98
C LEU A 108 25.43 -9.59 -12.09
N ASN A 109 26.48 -8.80 -12.25
CA ASN A 109 27.74 -8.98 -11.54
C ASN A 109 28.31 -10.41 -11.69
N ASN A 110 28.33 -10.93 -12.93
CA ASN A 110 28.84 -12.26 -13.27
C ASN A 110 28.09 -13.43 -12.60
N GLN A 111 26.85 -13.19 -12.16
CA GLN A 111 25.96 -14.21 -11.63
C GLN A 111 24.70 -14.26 -12.49
N PRO A 112 24.15 -15.45 -12.77
CA PRO A 112 22.88 -15.57 -13.48
C PRO A 112 21.80 -14.74 -12.80
N PHE A 113 21.06 -13.97 -13.59
CA PHE A 113 19.94 -13.17 -13.10
C PHE A 113 18.66 -13.63 -13.79
N SER A 114 17.71 -14.12 -12.99
CA SER A 114 16.40 -14.57 -13.45
C SER A 114 15.34 -13.88 -12.59
N PRO A 115 14.86 -12.69 -13.00
CA PRO A 115 13.88 -11.97 -12.21
C PRO A 115 12.57 -12.75 -12.13
N GLN A 116 11.91 -12.63 -10.99
CA GLN A 116 10.61 -13.24 -10.71
C GLN A 116 9.51 -12.20 -10.53
N GLN A 117 9.93 -10.95 -10.31
CA GLN A 117 9.06 -9.80 -10.14
C GLN A 117 9.58 -8.68 -11.03
N GLY A 118 8.64 -7.95 -11.64
CA GLY A 118 8.95 -6.75 -12.37
C GLY A 118 7.80 -5.77 -12.39
N GLU A 119 8.14 -4.50 -12.31
CA GLU A 119 7.18 -3.41 -12.28
C GLU A 119 7.76 -2.17 -12.96
N LEU A 120 6.91 -1.37 -13.59
CA LEU A 120 7.21 -0.04 -14.07
C LEU A 120 6.14 0.92 -13.55
N VAL A 121 6.45 1.59 -12.44
CA VAL A 121 5.50 2.48 -11.75
C VAL A 121 6.16 3.84 -11.55
N GLY A 122 5.45 4.91 -11.91
CA GLY A 122 5.94 6.28 -11.70
C GLY A 122 7.27 6.60 -12.39
N GLY A 123 7.58 5.92 -13.51
CA GLY A 123 8.85 6.07 -14.23
C GLY A 123 10.02 5.27 -13.63
N VAL A 124 9.77 4.40 -12.65
CA VAL A 124 10.79 3.50 -12.09
C VAL A 124 10.48 2.08 -12.53
N LEU A 125 11.37 1.50 -13.34
CA LEU A 125 11.35 0.09 -13.71
C LEU A 125 12.18 -0.68 -12.69
N THR A 126 11.60 -1.68 -12.05
CA THR A 126 12.28 -2.58 -11.11
C THR A 126 12.19 -4.00 -11.63
N LEU A 127 13.30 -4.72 -11.66
CA LEU A 127 13.39 -6.17 -11.88
C LEU A 127 14.03 -6.79 -10.66
N ARG A 128 13.38 -7.78 -10.05
CA ARG A 128 13.81 -8.36 -8.78
C ARG A 128 13.86 -9.87 -8.83
N GLU A 129 14.97 -10.41 -8.34
CA GLU A 129 15.18 -11.83 -8.06
C GLU A 129 15.23 -12.04 -6.54
N GLY A 130 14.40 -12.95 -6.04
CA GLY A 130 14.28 -13.23 -4.62
C GLY A 130 13.07 -12.56 -3.98
N ARG A 131 12.53 -13.22 -2.95
CA ARG A 131 11.25 -12.89 -2.31
C ARG A 131 11.40 -12.56 -0.82
N ASP A 132 12.63 -12.59 -0.33
CA ASP A 132 12.98 -12.21 1.04
C ASP A 132 12.91 -10.68 1.17
N PHE A 133 13.02 -10.14 2.40
CA PHE A 133 12.99 -8.69 2.64
C PHE A 133 14.00 -7.93 1.76
N PHE A 134 15.20 -8.51 1.60
CA PHE A 134 16.19 -8.09 0.62
C PHE A 134 16.09 -8.92 -0.65
N ALA A 135 16.09 -8.26 -1.80
CA ALA A 135 16.28 -8.92 -3.08
C ALA A 135 17.66 -9.61 -3.09
N ARG A 136 17.74 -10.82 -3.67
CA ARG A 136 19.04 -11.45 -3.93
C ARG A 136 19.79 -10.66 -5.00
N ARG A 137 19.07 -10.24 -6.03
CA ARG A 137 19.56 -9.37 -7.11
C ARG A 137 18.43 -8.48 -7.58
N GLU A 138 18.73 -7.23 -7.89
CA GLU A 138 17.75 -6.25 -8.32
C GLU A 138 18.38 -5.27 -9.32
N VAL A 139 17.59 -4.89 -10.31
CA VAL A 139 17.89 -3.82 -11.26
C VAL A 139 16.78 -2.79 -11.16
N VAL A 140 17.15 -1.55 -10.92
CA VAL A 140 16.24 -0.41 -10.89
C VAL A 140 16.66 0.58 -11.98
N ILE A 141 15.75 0.93 -12.87
CA ILE A 141 15.97 1.92 -13.93
C ILE A 141 15.01 3.07 -13.71
N ARG A 142 15.55 4.25 -13.42
CA ARG A 142 14.77 5.47 -13.23
C ARG A 142 14.72 6.22 -14.54
N LEU A 143 13.56 6.19 -15.20
CA LEU A 143 13.30 6.93 -16.43
C LEU A 143 13.24 8.44 -16.13
N PRO A 144 13.67 9.29 -17.07
CA PRO A 144 13.71 10.75 -16.87
C PRO A 144 12.31 11.39 -16.74
N GLN A 145 11.27 10.72 -17.24
CA GLN A 145 9.89 11.17 -17.12
C GLN A 145 8.99 10.00 -16.67
N PRO A 146 7.94 10.27 -15.88
CA PRO A 146 6.93 9.26 -15.58
C PRO A 146 6.24 8.82 -16.87
N VAL A 147 6.11 7.51 -17.08
CA VAL A 147 5.45 6.96 -18.27
C VAL A 147 4.18 6.22 -17.84
N SER A 148 3.10 6.43 -18.59
CA SER A 148 1.85 5.68 -18.48
C SER A 148 1.51 5.11 -19.85
N GLY A 149 1.63 3.79 -20.01
CA GLY A 149 1.38 3.10 -21.27
C GLY A 149 2.65 2.59 -21.97
N ALA A 150 2.66 2.62 -23.30
CA ALA A 150 3.75 2.09 -24.10
C ALA A 150 5.07 2.85 -23.85
N VAL A 151 6.18 2.13 -23.84
CA VAL A 151 7.53 2.67 -23.63
C VAL A 151 8.40 2.25 -24.80
N ASN A 152 8.96 3.22 -25.52
CA ASN A 152 10.01 2.98 -26.50
C ASN A 152 11.17 3.89 -26.16
N LEU A 153 12.30 3.30 -25.77
CA LEU A 153 13.47 4.04 -25.33
C LEU A 153 14.74 3.30 -25.76
N ASP A 154 15.62 4.03 -26.43
CA ASP A 154 16.95 3.60 -26.80
C ASP A 154 17.98 4.56 -26.20
N VAL A 155 19.00 4.01 -25.55
CA VAL A 155 20.13 4.74 -24.99
C VAL A 155 21.41 4.04 -25.41
N LEU A 156 22.32 4.78 -26.01
CA LEU A 156 23.64 4.33 -26.40
C LEU A 156 24.72 4.81 -25.41
N PRO A 157 25.90 4.15 -25.36
CA PRO A 157 26.94 4.49 -24.39
C PRO A 157 27.46 5.93 -24.47
N THR A 158 27.37 6.56 -25.64
CA THR A 158 27.82 7.94 -25.89
C THR A 158 26.75 8.99 -25.65
N ASP A 159 25.51 8.58 -25.38
CA ASP A 159 24.43 9.52 -25.14
C ASP A 159 24.63 10.23 -23.79
N THR A 160 24.25 11.50 -23.76
CA THR A 160 24.43 12.37 -22.59
C THR A 160 23.19 13.22 -22.36
N GLY A 161 23.08 13.81 -21.16
CA GLY A 161 21.95 14.65 -20.79
C GLY A 161 20.90 13.90 -19.97
N ASN A 162 19.62 14.09 -20.32
CA ASN A 162 18.49 13.56 -19.56
C ASN A 162 18.18 12.09 -19.92
N ILE A 163 19.13 11.20 -19.62
CA ILE A 163 19.02 9.75 -19.81
C ILE A 163 18.65 9.06 -18.49
N PRO A 164 18.12 7.82 -18.53
CA PRO A 164 17.80 7.07 -17.32
C PRO A 164 18.99 6.87 -16.38
N GLU A 165 18.69 6.63 -15.12
CA GLU A 165 19.68 6.23 -14.13
C GLU A 165 19.48 4.76 -13.77
N ILE A 166 20.53 3.96 -13.85
CA ILE A 166 20.48 2.54 -13.52
C ILE A 166 21.10 2.34 -12.15
N GLU A 167 20.44 1.55 -11.32
CA GLU A 167 20.94 1.06 -10.05
C GLU A 167 20.87 -0.46 -10.08
N ILE A 168 21.97 -1.11 -9.72
CA ILE A 168 22.06 -2.56 -9.58
C ILE A 168 22.38 -2.87 -8.12
N SER A 169 21.68 -3.85 -7.57
CA SER A 169 21.81 -4.29 -6.19
C SER A 169 21.95 -5.81 -6.14
N TRP A 170 22.84 -6.33 -5.32
CA TRP A 170 23.02 -7.77 -5.13
C TRP A 170 23.44 -8.11 -3.71
N LEU A 171 23.01 -9.28 -3.24
CA LEU A 171 23.34 -9.84 -1.94
C LEU A 171 24.17 -11.11 -2.14
N LEU A 172 25.42 -11.12 -1.69
CA LEU A 172 26.24 -12.34 -1.69
C LEU A 172 25.85 -13.24 -0.50
N PRO A 173 26.00 -14.58 -0.60
CA PRO A 173 25.62 -15.50 0.48
C PRO A 173 26.29 -15.24 1.83
N GLU A 174 27.49 -14.66 1.81
CA GLU A 174 28.30 -14.32 3.00
C GLU A 174 27.93 -12.95 3.60
N GLN A 175 27.06 -12.17 2.94
CA GLN A 175 26.72 -10.80 3.32
C GLN A 175 25.32 -10.72 3.94
N GLU A 176 25.16 -9.88 4.95
CA GLU A 176 23.86 -9.60 5.58
C GLU A 176 23.09 -8.45 4.90
N LEU A 177 23.79 -7.59 4.17
CA LEU A 177 23.23 -6.43 3.49
C LEU A 177 23.64 -6.41 2.02
N PRO A 178 22.73 -5.97 1.11
CA PRO A 178 23.05 -5.92 -0.30
C PRO A 178 24.02 -4.79 -0.63
N GLU A 179 24.86 -5.01 -1.63
CA GLU A 179 25.66 -3.96 -2.25
C GLU A 179 24.90 -3.33 -3.41
N ALA A 180 24.79 -2.00 -3.39
CA ALA A 180 24.21 -1.22 -4.49
C ALA A 180 25.29 -0.43 -5.25
N ARG A 181 25.14 -0.36 -6.58
CA ARG A 181 25.94 0.49 -7.45
C ARG A 181 25.04 1.22 -8.44
N ARG A 182 25.39 2.47 -8.71
CA ARG A 182 24.64 3.36 -9.58
C ARG A 182 25.45 3.70 -10.82
N VAL A 183 24.81 3.60 -11.97
CA VAL A 183 25.39 3.82 -13.30
C VAL A 183 24.58 4.92 -13.99
N ARG A 184 25.25 6.03 -14.29
CA ARG A 184 24.63 7.23 -14.86
C ARG A 184 24.84 7.40 -16.36
N HIS A 185 25.85 6.72 -16.93
CA HIS A 185 26.23 6.84 -18.35
C HIS A 185 27.08 5.63 -18.78
N GLY A 186 27.39 5.54 -20.09
CA GLY A 186 28.28 4.52 -20.64
C GLY A 186 27.65 3.13 -20.78
N TYR A 187 26.33 3.03 -20.70
CA TYR A 187 25.57 1.80 -20.82
C TYR A 187 24.74 1.79 -22.11
N THR A 188 24.28 0.61 -22.52
CA THR A 188 23.26 0.46 -23.57
C THR A 188 21.96 0.03 -22.93
N LEU A 189 20.85 0.69 -23.24
CA LEU A 189 19.51 0.33 -22.79
C LEU A 189 18.55 0.40 -23.98
N HIS A 190 17.82 -0.68 -24.21
CA HIS A 190 16.69 -0.72 -25.13
C HIS A 190 15.46 -1.25 -24.38
N LEU A 191 14.38 -0.48 -24.43
CA LEU A 191 13.07 -0.84 -23.90
C LEU A 191 12.04 -0.65 -25.01
N ALA A 192 11.34 -1.71 -25.38
CA ALA A 192 10.21 -1.67 -26.29
C ALA A 192 9.02 -2.40 -25.65
N LEU A 193 8.26 -1.69 -24.82
CA LEU A 193 7.19 -2.24 -23.99
C LEU A 193 5.82 -1.76 -24.50
N THR A 194 4.87 -2.69 -24.54
CA THR A 194 3.50 -2.44 -24.99
C THR A 194 2.48 -2.77 -23.88
N PRO A 195 1.39 -2.01 -23.74
CA PRO A 195 0.35 -2.30 -22.75
C PRO A 195 -0.32 -3.65 -22.98
N LEU A 196 -0.40 -4.43 -21.91
CA LEU A 196 -1.10 -5.70 -21.83
C LEU A 196 -2.13 -5.62 -20.70
N ALA A 197 -3.41 -5.84 -21.03
CA ALA A 197 -4.47 -5.80 -20.03
C ALA A 197 -4.29 -6.93 -18.99
N PRO A 198 -4.70 -6.71 -17.72
CA PRO A 198 -5.40 -5.52 -17.21
C PRO A 198 -4.47 -4.37 -16.75
N ASN A 199 -3.24 -4.66 -16.34
CA ASN A 199 -2.33 -3.68 -15.73
C ASN A 199 -0.85 -4.04 -15.95
N LYS A 200 -0.51 -4.55 -17.13
CA LYS A 200 0.82 -5.04 -17.43
C LYS A 200 1.43 -4.34 -18.65
N LEU A 201 2.73 -4.48 -18.78
CA LEU A 201 3.53 -4.06 -19.92
C LEU A 201 4.37 -5.25 -20.35
N ALA A 202 4.34 -5.60 -21.62
CA ALA A 202 5.12 -6.71 -22.16
C ALA A 202 5.94 -6.25 -23.37
N GLY A 203 7.16 -6.75 -23.48
CA GLY A 203 7.98 -6.49 -24.66
C GLY A 203 9.47 -6.76 -24.45
N ASP A 204 10.27 -6.17 -25.32
CA ASP A 204 11.71 -6.43 -25.40
C ASP A 204 12.48 -5.54 -24.42
N PHE A 205 13.47 -6.15 -23.78
CA PHE A 205 14.37 -5.53 -22.82
C PHE A 205 15.80 -5.92 -23.14
N HIS A 206 16.69 -4.93 -23.20
CA HIS A 206 18.12 -5.15 -23.33
C HIS A 206 18.90 -4.12 -22.52
N LEU A 207 19.80 -4.59 -21.67
CA LEU A 207 20.65 -3.76 -20.83
C LEU A 207 22.07 -4.31 -20.83
N VAL A 208 23.04 -3.48 -21.20
CA VAL A 208 24.48 -3.79 -21.11
C VAL A 208 25.16 -2.67 -20.33
N LEU A 209 25.80 -3.02 -19.21
CA LEU A 209 26.55 -2.08 -18.38
C LEU A 209 28.04 -2.05 -18.76
N PRO A 210 28.78 -1.01 -18.36
CA PRO A 210 30.22 -0.97 -18.51
C PRO A 210 30.93 -2.25 -17.97
N PRO A 211 32.07 -2.67 -18.58
CA PRO A 211 32.70 -3.96 -18.30
C PRO A 211 33.01 -4.25 -16.82
N GLN A 212 33.28 -3.23 -16.02
CA GLN A 212 33.56 -3.37 -14.59
C GLN A 212 32.37 -3.94 -13.79
N PHE A 213 31.15 -3.83 -14.30
CA PHE A 213 29.94 -4.34 -13.63
C PHE A 213 29.60 -5.77 -14.04
N LYS A 214 30.14 -6.28 -15.16
CA LYS A 214 29.86 -7.64 -15.66
C LYS A 214 28.36 -7.96 -15.69
N THR A 215 27.58 -7.04 -16.27
CA THR A 215 26.12 -7.14 -16.34
C THR A 215 25.66 -7.02 -17.79
N THR A 216 24.90 -8.01 -18.24
CA THR A 216 24.27 -8.06 -19.56
C THR A 216 22.97 -8.82 -19.41
N LEU A 217 21.85 -8.16 -19.72
CA LEU A 217 20.51 -8.69 -19.59
C LEU A 217 19.78 -8.50 -20.92
N SER A 218 19.12 -9.53 -21.41
CA SER A 218 18.44 -9.48 -22.71
C SER A 218 17.30 -10.47 -22.77
N GLY A 219 16.20 -10.07 -23.40
CA GLY A 219 15.07 -10.95 -23.64
C GLY A 219 13.75 -10.21 -23.50
N LYS A 220 12.71 -10.97 -23.14
CA LYS A 220 11.35 -10.44 -22.97
C LYS A 220 10.99 -10.32 -21.51
N VAL A 221 10.31 -9.23 -21.19
CA VAL A 221 9.83 -8.96 -19.83
C VAL A 221 8.34 -8.69 -19.85
N GLU A 222 7.67 -9.11 -18.79
CA GLU A 222 6.34 -8.70 -18.43
C GLU A 222 6.42 -7.97 -17.08
N LEU A 223 5.89 -6.75 -17.02
CA LEU A 223 6.00 -5.85 -15.87
C LEU A 223 4.61 -5.39 -15.45
N TYR A 224 4.38 -5.25 -14.15
CA TYR A 224 3.18 -4.55 -13.68
C TYR A 224 3.31 -3.04 -13.93
N SER A 225 2.25 -2.41 -14.42
CA SER A 225 2.18 -0.96 -14.61
C SER A 225 1.65 -0.21 -13.38
N ASN A 226 1.20 -0.93 -12.35
CA ASN A 226 0.76 -0.42 -11.06
C ASN A 226 0.83 -1.51 -9.96
N GLY A 227 0.53 -1.15 -8.73
CA GLY A 227 0.52 -2.01 -7.55
C GLY A 227 -0.70 -2.93 -7.42
N LEU A 228 -1.59 -3.02 -8.41
CA LEU A 228 -2.71 -3.96 -8.38
C LEU A 228 -2.23 -5.38 -8.75
N ARG A 229 -2.81 -6.39 -8.13
CA ARG A 229 -2.65 -7.81 -8.53
C ARG A 229 -4.02 -8.42 -8.71
N TYR A 230 -4.09 -9.50 -9.48
CA TYR A 230 -5.35 -10.13 -9.84
C TYR A 230 -5.35 -11.61 -9.45
N VAL A 231 -6.45 -12.05 -8.84
CA VAL A 231 -6.72 -13.47 -8.55
C VAL A 231 -8.09 -13.77 -9.16
N ASP A 232 -8.15 -14.79 -10.03
CA ASP A 232 -9.36 -15.17 -10.77
C ASP A 232 -10.01 -13.99 -11.53
N GLY A 233 -9.18 -13.09 -12.09
CA GLY A 233 -9.61 -11.91 -12.83
C GLY A 233 -10.25 -10.80 -11.97
N GLN A 234 -10.19 -10.91 -10.64
CA GLN A 234 -10.60 -9.87 -9.70
C GLN A 234 -9.37 -9.27 -9.01
N VAL A 235 -9.42 -8.01 -8.62
CA VAL A 235 -8.34 -7.38 -7.86
C VAL A 235 -8.16 -8.10 -6.52
N ASP A 236 -6.95 -8.53 -6.22
CA ASP A 236 -6.58 -9.11 -4.94
C ASP A 236 -6.48 -8.02 -3.87
N ARG A 237 -7.48 -8.02 -2.98
CA ARG A 237 -7.57 -7.06 -1.88
C ARG A 237 -6.60 -7.35 -0.73
N ASN A 238 -5.86 -8.47 -0.76
CA ASN A 238 -4.87 -8.79 0.26
C ASN A 238 -3.53 -8.10 0.03
N VAL A 239 -3.30 -7.56 -1.17
CA VAL A 239 -2.06 -6.87 -1.52
C VAL A 239 -1.95 -5.55 -0.80
N ASP A 240 -0.81 -5.34 -0.13
CA ASP A 240 -0.45 -4.10 0.53
C ASP A 240 0.18 -3.13 -0.46
N SER A 241 -0.68 -2.40 -1.18
CA SER A 241 -0.26 -1.34 -2.11
C SER A 241 -1.21 -0.16 -2.07
N LEU A 242 -0.69 1.04 -2.36
CA LEU A 242 -1.52 2.25 -2.46
C LEU A 242 -2.59 2.11 -3.55
N ASP A 243 -2.27 1.44 -4.65
CA ASP A 243 -3.22 1.21 -5.74
C ASP A 243 -4.37 0.30 -5.31
N THR A 244 -4.12 -0.73 -4.50
CA THR A 244 -5.18 -1.58 -3.94
C THR A 244 -6.11 -0.77 -3.04
N LEU A 245 -5.56 0.12 -2.21
CA LEU A 245 -6.38 1.01 -1.37
C LEU A 245 -7.19 1.99 -2.25
N ALA A 246 -6.56 2.62 -3.24
CA ALA A 246 -7.22 3.52 -4.18
C ALA A 246 -8.38 2.84 -4.89
N PHE A 247 -8.18 1.62 -5.39
CA PHE A 247 -9.23 0.81 -6.01
C PHE A 247 -10.42 0.56 -5.07
N ILE A 248 -10.15 0.21 -3.81
CA ILE A 248 -11.20 -0.04 -2.81
C ILE A 248 -11.94 1.25 -2.44
N ILE A 249 -11.21 2.35 -2.28
CA ILE A 249 -11.76 3.66 -1.95
C ILE A 249 -12.63 4.16 -3.10
N GLU A 250 -12.16 4.06 -4.34
CA GLU A 250 -12.91 4.49 -5.51
C GLU A 250 -14.22 3.70 -5.64
N ASP A 251 -14.15 2.36 -5.55
CA ASP A 251 -15.33 1.49 -5.55
C ASP A 251 -16.32 1.88 -4.43
N TYR A 252 -15.84 2.14 -3.23
CA TYR A 252 -16.67 2.57 -2.11
C TYR A 252 -17.32 3.93 -2.36
N LEU A 253 -16.58 4.93 -2.85
CA LEU A 253 -17.11 6.26 -3.14
C LEU A 253 -18.15 6.20 -4.27
N GLN A 254 -17.88 5.42 -5.31
CA GLN A 254 -18.85 5.18 -6.39
C GLN A 254 -20.16 4.59 -5.84
N ARG A 255 -20.06 3.63 -4.90
CA ARG A 255 -21.21 3.00 -4.21
C ARG A 255 -21.92 3.94 -3.24
N ARG A 256 -21.19 4.73 -2.48
CA ARG A 256 -21.73 5.68 -1.49
C ARG A 256 -22.48 6.83 -2.15
N PHE A 257 -21.96 7.35 -3.26
CA PHE A 257 -22.53 8.50 -3.97
C PHE A 257 -23.35 8.11 -5.20
N THR A 258 -23.48 6.80 -5.47
CA THR A 258 -24.25 6.24 -6.58
C THR A 258 -23.88 6.91 -7.91
N THR A 259 -22.58 7.00 -8.18
CA THR A 259 -22.04 7.67 -9.39
C THR A 259 -20.76 6.96 -9.85
N ARG A 260 -20.50 6.99 -11.16
CA ARG A 260 -19.20 6.58 -11.75
C ARG A 260 -18.24 7.74 -11.91
N LEU A 261 -18.70 8.98 -11.68
CA LEU A 261 -17.89 10.19 -11.80
C LEU A 261 -17.15 10.47 -10.48
N VAL A 262 -16.25 9.55 -10.13
CA VAL A 262 -15.35 9.68 -8.98
C VAL A 262 -13.92 9.76 -9.52
N GLN A 263 -13.18 10.78 -9.10
CA GLN A 263 -11.75 10.90 -9.38
C GLN A 263 -11.04 11.12 -8.06
N LEU A 264 -10.16 10.20 -7.68
CA LEU A 264 -9.34 10.32 -6.49
C LEU A 264 -8.14 11.22 -6.75
N SER A 265 -7.85 12.12 -5.81
CA SER A 265 -6.52 12.73 -5.71
C SER A 265 -5.49 11.69 -5.26
N PRO A 266 -4.18 11.93 -5.51
CA PRO A 266 -3.12 11.07 -5.00
C PRO A 266 -3.26 10.81 -3.50
N LEU A 267 -3.27 9.54 -3.11
CA LEU A 267 -3.38 9.16 -1.71
C LEU A 267 -2.11 9.55 -0.94
N PRO A 268 -2.23 9.92 0.34
CA PRO A 268 -1.06 10.09 1.20
C PRO A 268 -0.31 8.76 1.35
N MET A 269 1.01 8.84 1.51
CA MET A 269 1.84 7.67 1.76
C MET A 269 1.46 7.05 3.11
N VAL A 270 1.28 5.72 3.12
CA VAL A 270 0.94 4.96 4.32
C VAL A 270 1.91 3.81 4.51
N ALA A 271 2.20 3.48 5.77
CA ALA A 271 2.94 2.28 6.12
C ALA A 271 1.96 1.11 6.32
N PHE A 272 2.24 -0.02 5.69
CA PHE A 272 1.41 -1.23 5.77
C PHE A 272 1.75 -2.12 6.98
N SER A 273 2.38 -1.57 8.03
CA SER A 273 2.72 -2.30 9.25
C SER A 273 1.51 -2.59 10.15
N SER A 274 0.38 -1.92 9.89
CA SER A 274 -0.86 -2.00 10.65
C SER A 274 -1.97 -2.62 9.81
N SER A 275 -2.85 -3.41 10.44
CA SER A 275 -4.08 -3.91 9.81
C SER A 275 -5.23 -2.88 9.79
N THR A 276 -5.00 -1.67 10.31
CA THR A 276 -5.96 -0.55 10.31
C THR A 276 -5.28 0.74 9.87
N ILE A 277 -5.90 1.46 8.94
CA ILE A 277 -5.38 2.72 8.40
C ILE A 277 -6.49 3.77 8.45
N ASP A 278 -6.24 4.86 9.15
CA ASP A 278 -7.10 6.04 9.14
C ASP A 278 -6.53 7.07 8.18
N MET A 279 -7.34 7.55 7.24
CA MET A 279 -6.91 8.55 6.27
C MET A 279 -8.06 9.43 5.80
N THR A 280 -7.76 10.70 5.52
CA THR A 280 -8.67 11.60 4.83
C THR A 280 -8.30 11.62 3.36
N VAL A 281 -9.24 11.23 2.50
CA VAL A 281 -9.04 11.23 1.04
C VAL A 281 -9.69 12.44 0.41
N GLU A 282 -9.03 13.02 -0.58
CA GLU A 282 -9.64 14.04 -1.44
C GLU A 282 -10.11 13.39 -2.73
N ALA A 283 -11.37 13.64 -3.11
CA ALA A 283 -11.94 13.11 -4.33
C ALA A 283 -12.85 14.14 -4.99
N SER A 284 -12.82 14.22 -6.32
CA SER A 284 -13.84 14.91 -7.11
C SER A 284 -14.99 13.94 -7.36
N ILE A 285 -16.17 14.26 -6.83
CA ILE A 285 -17.39 13.45 -6.95
C ILE A 285 -18.42 14.27 -7.69
N ASN A 286 -18.82 13.83 -8.89
CA ASN A 286 -19.67 14.59 -9.81
C ASN A 286 -19.11 16.01 -10.09
N GLY A 287 -17.78 16.16 -10.11
CA GLY A 287 -17.10 17.45 -10.32
C GLY A 287 -16.94 18.31 -9.07
N GLY A 288 -17.54 17.93 -7.93
CA GLY A 288 -17.35 18.63 -6.66
C GLY A 288 -16.21 18.01 -5.84
N LEU A 289 -15.22 18.80 -5.44
CA LEU A 289 -14.15 18.35 -4.56
C LEU A 289 -14.71 18.07 -3.15
N GLN A 290 -14.44 16.89 -2.61
CA GLN A 290 -14.83 16.47 -1.27
C GLN A 290 -13.65 15.87 -0.53
N GLN A 291 -13.58 16.13 0.77
CA GLN A 291 -12.68 15.44 1.70
C GLN A 291 -13.49 14.42 2.50
N VAL A 292 -13.09 13.15 2.44
CA VAL A 292 -13.80 12.04 3.07
C VAL A 292 -12.88 11.35 4.06
N PRO A 293 -13.13 11.42 5.38
CA PRO A 293 -12.41 10.61 6.35
C PRO A 293 -12.85 9.15 6.23
N LEU A 294 -11.87 8.25 6.10
CA LEU A 294 -12.06 6.82 5.93
C LEU A 294 -11.17 6.04 6.91
N GLN A 295 -11.69 4.91 7.36
CA GLN A 295 -10.95 3.92 8.13
C GLN A 295 -10.94 2.62 7.34
N LEU A 296 -9.76 2.21 6.88
CA LEU A 296 -9.54 0.95 6.17
C LEU A 296 -9.08 -0.11 7.16
N VAL A 297 -9.60 -1.33 7.01
CA VAL A 297 -9.26 -2.48 7.86
C VAL A 297 -8.95 -3.69 6.99
N LYS A 298 -7.83 -4.37 7.29
CA LYS A 298 -7.39 -5.61 6.64
C LYS A 298 -7.85 -6.80 7.46
N SER A 299 -8.50 -7.76 6.82
CA SER A 299 -8.90 -9.02 7.43
C SER A 299 -8.36 -10.22 6.64
N PRO A 300 -8.03 -11.36 7.28
CA PRO A 300 -7.48 -12.52 6.57
C PRO A 300 -8.39 -13.14 5.52
N ARG A 301 -9.71 -12.91 5.59
CA ARG A 301 -10.69 -13.49 4.65
C ARG A 301 -11.08 -12.56 3.50
N ALA A 302 -11.12 -11.26 3.75
CA ALA A 302 -11.64 -10.29 2.78
C ALA A 302 -10.58 -9.30 2.27
N GLY A 303 -9.36 -9.36 2.79
CA GLY A 303 -8.32 -8.37 2.53
C GLY A 303 -8.69 -7.00 3.10
N TRP A 304 -8.22 -5.95 2.45
CA TRP A 304 -8.55 -4.57 2.74
C TRP A 304 -10.02 -4.26 2.45
N THR A 305 -10.66 -3.58 3.39
CA THR A 305 -12.07 -3.13 3.31
C THR A 305 -12.23 -1.79 4.03
N ILE A 306 -13.30 -1.06 3.73
CA ILE A 306 -13.66 0.16 4.47
C ILE A 306 -14.57 -0.19 5.63
N LYS A 307 -14.20 0.25 6.83
CA LYS A 307 -14.97 0.00 8.04
C LYS A 307 -16.35 0.67 7.93
N GLY A 308 -17.40 -0.11 8.18
CA GLY A 308 -18.77 0.38 8.14
C GLY A 308 -19.34 0.52 6.73
N ASP A 309 -18.69 -0.04 5.71
CA ASP A 309 -19.27 -0.12 4.37
C ASP A 309 -20.56 -0.95 4.34
N ARG A 310 -21.65 -0.34 3.89
CA ARG A 310 -22.99 -0.92 3.79
C ARG A 310 -23.63 -0.69 2.42
N TYR A 311 -22.87 -0.15 1.46
CA TYR A 311 -23.42 0.29 0.19
C TYR A 311 -23.46 -0.86 -0.83
N ALA A 312 -24.59 -1.02 -1.52
CA ALA A 312 -24.75 -2.06 -2.54
C ALA A 312 -23.81 -1.82 -3.75
N LYS A 313 -23.42 -2.90 -4.43
CA LYS A 313 -22.61 -2.81 -5.65
C LYS A 313 -23.35 -2.08 -6.76
N LEU A 314 -22.70 -1.11 -7.42
CA LEU A 314 -23.25 -0.50 -8.63
C LEU A 314 -23.25 -1.51 -9.77
N ALA A 315 -24.36 -1.54 -10.53
CA ALA A 315 -24.42 -2.27 -11.80
C ALA A 315 -23.33 -1.77 -12.76
N LYS A 316 -22.73 -2.68 -13.54
CA LYS A 316 -21.66 -2.34 -14.50
C LYS A 316 -22.13 -1.31 -15.53
N ASP A 317 -23.37 -1.40 -15.98
CA ASP A 317 -23.96 -0.50 -16.97
C ASP A 317 -24.66 0.72 -16.36
N PHE A 318 -24.39 1.00 -15.08
CA PHE A 318 -24.96 2.17 -14.40
C PHE A 318 -24.43 3.45 -15.07
N LYS A 319 -25.28 4.08 -15.86
CA LYS A 319 -25.06 5.44 -16.35
C LYS A 319 -25.38 6.39 -15.21
N THR A 320 -24.37 7.13 -14.76
CA THR A 320 -24.59 8.25 -13.84
C THR A 320 -25.71 9.11 -14.43
N PRO A 321 -26.82 9.32 -13.71
CA PRO A 321 -27.86 10.19 -14.22
C PRO A 321 -27.21 11.55 -14.48
N VAL A 322 -27.22 11.98 -15.74
CA VAL A 322 -26.90 13.36 -16.10
C VAL A 322 -27.91 14.18 -15.30
N VAL A 323 -27.44 14.93 -14.31
CA VAL A 323 -28.22 16.02 -13.75
C VAL A 323 -28.34 17.03 -14.88
N THR A 324 -29.27 16.76 -15.78
CA THR A 324 -29.73 17.71 -16.77
C THR A 324 -30.38 18.78 -15.94
N SER A 325 -29.79 19.97 -15.92
CA SER A 325 -30.49 21.18 -15.49
C SER A 325 -31.69 21.36 -16.42
N ALA A 326 -32.77 20.64 -16.14
CA ALA A 326 -34.03 20.73 -16.83
C ALA A 326 -34.72 22.01 -16.34
N THR A 327 -34.35 23.14 -16.95
CA THR A 327 -35.05 24.41 -16.78
C THR A 327 -35.62 24.84 -18.12
N ALA A 328 -36.63 24.12 -18.63
CA ALA A 328 -37.59 24.68 -19.56
C ALA A 328 -38.84 23.77 -19.63
N GLN A 329 -40.00 24.37 -19.31
CA GLN A 329 -41.37 23.85 -19.41
C GLN A 329 -41.70 22.81 -18.31
N GLN A 330 -42.60 23.05 -17.37
CA GLN A 330 -43.95 23.58 -17.50
C GLN A 330 -44.41 24.13 -16.14
N LYS A 331 -44.97 25.33 -16.18
CA LYS A 331 -45.57 26.02 -15.03
C LYS A 331 -47.06 25.70 -15.06
N GLU A 332 -47.56 24.82 -14.21
CA GLU A 332 -48.90 24.94 -13.62
C GLU A 332 -49.17 23.90 -12.50
N ALA A 333 -49.72 24.41 -11.39
CA ALA A 333 -50.50 23.78 -10.32
C ALA A 333 -49.85 22.80 -9.28
N LEU A 334 -49.67 23.37 -8.08
CA LEU A 334 -49.26 22.89 -6.73
C LEU A 334 -49.89 21.57 -6.18
N PRO A 335 -49.48 21.03 -4.99
CA PRO A 335 -48.41 21.43 -4.04
C PRO A 335 -47.53 20.26 -3.45
N GLU A 336 -46.58 20.64 -2.57
CA GLU A 336 -45.87 19.82 -1.54
C GLU A 336 -44.73 18.88 -2.02
N ILE A 337 -43.46 18.98 -1.61
CA ILE A 337 -42.73 19.71 -0.56
C ILE A 337 -41.35 20.07 -1.18
N ALA A 338 -41.10 21.36 -1.46
CA ALA A 338 -39.80 21.82 -1.93
C ALA A 338 -38.92 22.22 -0.74
N THR A 339 -37.75 21.59 -0.64
CA THR A 339 -36.65 22.00 0.23
C THR A 339 -36.27 23.43 -0.11
N ARG A 340 -36.68 24.38 0.74
CA ARG A 340 -36.31 25.79 0.64
C ARG A 340 -34.78 25.89 0.64
N GLN A 341 -34.18 26.27 -0.49
CA GLN A 341 -32.87 26.92 -0.48
C GLN A 341 -33.02 28.19 0.36
N ILE A 342 -32.46 28.17 1.57
CA ILE A 342 -32.49 29.30 2.47
C ILE A 342 -31.53 30.34 1.90
N ASP A 343 -32.08 31.42 1.34
CA ASP A 343 -31.35 32.65 1.05
C ASP A 343 -30.60 33.08 2.32
N ARG A 344 -29.27 33.16 2.22
CA ARG A 344 -28.35 33.41 3.34
C ARG A 344 -28.14 34.91 3.56
N ARG A 345 -28.45 35.75 2.57
CA ARG A 345 -28.36 37.21 2.63
C ARG A 345 -29.16 37.85 3.78
N PRO A 346 -30.44 37.48 4.07
CA PRO A 346 -31.22 38.09 5.15
C PRO A 346 -30.68 37.78 6.56
N ARG A 347 -29.67 36.91 6.66
CA ARG A 347 -29.12 36.38 7.91
C ARG A 347 -27.61 36.58 8.03
N PHE A 348 -27.00 37.32 7.13
CA PHE A 348 -25.57 37.61 7.13
C PHE A 348 -25.24 38.80 8.03
N SER A 349 -24.20 38.68 8.86
CA SER A 349 -23.65 39.78 9.65
C SER A 349 -22.18 39.52 9.98
N LEU A 350 -21.42 40.58 10.25
CA LEU A 350 -19.99 40.48 10.62
C LEU A 350 -19.76 39.52 11.80
N GLN A 351 -20.59 39.63 12.85
CA GLN A 351 -20.49 38.76 14.03
C GLN A 351 -20.71 37.28 13.70
N ARG A 352 -21.57 36.98 12.72
CA ARG A 352 -21.85 35.60 12.29
C ARG A 352 -20.75 35.05 11.38
N LEU A 353 -20.17 35.91 10.54
CA LEU A 353 -18.99 35.58 9.74
C LEU A 353 -17.82 35.18 10.64
N LEU A 354 -17.49 35.99 11.65
CA LEU A 354 -16.39 35.72 12.57
C LEU A 354 -16.62 34.47 13.44
N ARG A 355 -17.88 34.16 13.79
CA ARG A 355 -18.22 32.97 14.60
C ARG A 355 -18.14 31.66 13.82
N ASN A 356 -18.38 31.68 12.50
CA ASN A 356 -18.36 30.48 11.66
C ASN A 356 -17.75 30.79 10.27
N PRO A 357 -16.45 31.14 10.20
CA PRO A 357 -15.82 31.59 8.95
C PRO A 357 -15.87 30.52 7.86
N GLU A 358 -15.71 29.25 8.21
CA GLU A 358 -15.79 28.11 7.28
C GLU A 358 -17.08 28.07 6.46
N ARG A 359 -18.20 28.56 7.00
CA ARG A 359 -19.50 28.56 6.30
C ARG A 359 -19.60 29.57 5.16
N TYR A 360 -18.67 30.53 5.14
CA TYR A 360 -18.65 31.62 4.17
C TYR A 360 -17.40 31.58 3.29
N TYR A 361 -16.54 30.56 3.46
CA TYR A 361 -15.34 30.38 2.63
C TYR A 361 -15.73 30.28 1.15
N GLY A 362 -15.04 31.06 0.31
CA GLY A 362 -15.26 31.13 -1.12
C GLY A 362 -16.49 31.92 -1.55
N LEU A 363 -17.27 32.51 -0.64
CA LEU A 363 -18.41 33.35 -1.02
C LEU A 363 -17.96 34.77 -1.37
N ALA A 364 -18.59 35.34 -2.40
CA ALA A 364 -18.36 36.73 -2.77
C ALA A 364 -18.96 37.67 -1.72
N MET A 365 -18.15 38.58 -1.20
CA MET A 365 -18.58 39.58 -0.24
C MET A 365 -17.91 40.92 -0.48
N ARG A 366 -18.59 41.97 -0.03
CA ARG A 366 -18.11 43.34 -0.08
C ARG A 366 -18.08 43.92 1.33
N ALA A 367 -16.91 44.42 1.72
CA ALA A 367 -16.70 45.11 2.98
C ALA A 367 -16.40 46.58 2.72
N ALA A 368 -17.09 47.48 3.43
CA ALA A 368 -16.78 48.90 3.45
C ALA A 368 -16.23 49.28 4.83
N THR A 369 -15.10 49.98 4.87
CA THR A 369 -14.47 50.41 6.11
C THR A 369 -15.01 51.75 6.60
N LEU A 370 -14.80 52.06 7.87
CA LEU A 370 -15.11 53.36 8.49
C LEU A 370 -14.35 54.51 7.81
N ARG A 371 -13.21 54.23 7.16
CA ARG A 371 -12.39 55.19 6.41
C ARG A 371 -12.88 55.40 4.97
N GLY A 372 -13.98 54.76 4.57
CA GLY A 372 -14.58 54.90 3.24
C GLY A 372 -13.96 54.02 2.15
N SER A 373 -12.99 53.17 2.50
CA SER A 373 -12.43 52.21 1.53
C SER A 373 -13.37 51.00 1.38
N GLN A 374 -13.52 50.50 0.15
CA GLN A 374 -14.29 49.29 -0.14
C GLN A 374 -13.37 48.19 -0.67
N ALA A 375 -13.56 46.97 -0.17
CA ALA A 375 -12.90 45.77 -0.63
C ALA A 375 -13.96 44.75 -1.03
N GLU A 376 -13.85 44.23 -2.25
CA GLU A 376 -14.76 43.23 -2.80
C GLU A 376 -13.95 42.05 -3.31
N GLY A 377 -14.38 40.84 -2.95
CA GLY A 377 -13.70 39.62 -3.37
C GLY A 377 -14.28 38.37 -2.71
N LEU A 378 -13.67 37.23 -3.03
CA LEU A 378 -14.00 35.95 -2.42
C LEU A 378 -13.41 35.88 -1.02
N PHE A 379 -14.20 35.49 -0.03
CA PHE A 379 -13.72 35.32 1.32
C PHE A 379 -12.80 34.10 1.43
N ARG A 380 -11.59 34.30 1.95
CA ARG A 380 -10.57 33.26 2.12
C ARG A 380 -10.28 32.93 3.58
N GLY A 381 -11.19 33.30 4.47
CA GLY A 381 -11.06 33.05 5.90
C GLY A 381 -10.59 34.27 6.68
N VAL A 382 -10.21 34.00 7.92
CA VAL A 382 -9.64 34.96 8.86
C VAL A 382 -8.18 34.58 9.09
N ASP A 383 -7.27 35.56 9.07
CA ASP A 383 -5.84 35.31 9.29
C ASP A 383 -5.49 35.12 10.77
N SER A 384 -4.20 34.89 11.07
CA SER A 384 -3.70 34.68 12.44
C SER A 384 -3.92 35.88 13.37
N ASP A 385 -4.09 37.08 12.80
CA ASP A 385 -4.31 38.32 13.55
C ASP A 385 -5.82 38.61 13.72
N GLY A 386 -6.69 37.70 13.28
CA GLY A 386 -8.14 37.89 13.37
C GLY A 386 -8.73 38.75 12.25
N LYS A 387 -7.96 39.05 11.18
CA LYS A 387 -8.40 39.92 10.09
C LYS A 387 -9.06 39.15 8.95
N ILE A 388 -10.06 39.76 8.34
CA ILE A 388 -10.82 39.16 7.23
C ILE A 388 -10.01 39.26 5.94
N VAL A 389 -9.84 38.13 5.25
CA VAL A 389 -9.09 38.05 4.01
C VAL A 389 -10.06 37.92 2.82
N LEU A 390 -10.04 38.92 1.93
CA LEU A 390 -10.77 38.90 0.66
C LEU A 390 -9.78 38.78 -0.50
N GLN A 391 -10.05 37.88 -1.43
CA GLN A 391 -9.24 37.71 -2.65
C GLN A 391 -10.05 38.20 -3.85
N GLN A 392 -9.55 39.22 -4.52
CA GLN A 392 -10.12 39.75 -5.74
C GLN A 392 -9.32 39.23 -6.93
N LEU A 393 -9.99 38.52 -7.85
CA LEU A 393 -9.42 38.22 -9.15
C LEU A 393 -9.54 39.47 -10.01
N LYS A 394 -8.42 40.09 -10.40
CA LYS A 394 -8.43 41.14 -11.43
C LYS A 394 -8.44 40.49 -12.80
N ASN A 395 -9.18 41.08 -13.73
CA ASN A 395 -9.17 40.71 -15.15
C ASN A 395 -7.77 40.98 -15.74
N GLY A 396 -6.87 40.01 -15.62
CA GLY A 396 -5.47 40.07 -16.06
C GLY A 396 -4.52 39.52 -14.99
N SER A 397 -4.23 38.21 -15.06
CA SER A 397 -3.15 37.42 -14.40
C SER A 397 -2.54 37.94 -13.08
N GLY A 398 -3.36 38.48 -12.18
CA GLY A 398 -2.92 39.01 -10.90
C GLY A 398 -4.03 38.92 -9.87
N GLU A 399 -3.72 38.28 -8.74
CA GLU A 399 -4.63 38.17 -7.60
C GLU A 399 -4.31 39.28 -6.60
N ALA A 400 -5.31 40.09 -6.24
CA ALA A 400 -5.17 41.09 -5.19
C ALA A 400 -5.76 40.52 -3.89
N ARG A 401 -4.94 40.45 -2.85
CA ARG A 401 -5.36 40.03 -1.51
C ARG A 401 -5.58 41.26 -0.64
N PHE A 402 -6.79 41.42 -0.13
CA PHE A 402 -7.17 42.47 0.80
C PHE A 402 -7.35 41.87 2.19
N THR A 403 -6.66 42.43 3.17
CA THR A 403 -6.83 42.10 4.58
C THR A 403 -7.53 43.25 5.27
N VAL A 404 -8.70 43.00 5.86
CA VAL A 404 -9.54 44.03 6.48
C VAL A 404 -9.72 43.71 7.96
N ASP A 405 -9.40 44.69 8.80
CA ASP A 405 -9.60 44.61 10.23
C ASP A 405 -11.11 44.68 10.56
N PRO A 406 -11.69 43.69 11.27
CA PRO A 406 -13.10 43.67 11.60
C PRO A 406 -13.59 44.90 12.37
N GLU A 407 -12.74 45.51 13.21
CA GLU A 407 -13.11 46.71 13.98
C GLU A 407 -13.27 47.94 13.09
N GLN A 408 -12.64 47.91 11.91
CA GLN A 408 -12.70 49.01 10.95
C GLN A 408 -13.84 48.83 9.94
N ILE A 409 -14.62 47.75 9.99
CA ILE A 409 -15.71 47.48 9.06
C ILE A 409 -16.97 48.24 9.47
N LYS A 410 -17.44 49.11 8.58
CA LYS A 410 -18.71 49.82 8.73
C LYS A 410 -19.89 48.95 8.29
N THR A 411 -19.75 48.29 7.14
CA THR A 411 -20.77 47.41 6.57
C THR A 411 -20.11 46.25 5.83
N ILE A 412 -20.71 45.05 5.93
CA ILE A 412 -20.30 43.88 5.16
C ILE A 412 -21.53 43.20 4.58
N GLU A 413 -21.46 42.89 3.29
CA GLU A 413 -22.58 42.35 2.51
C GLU A 413 -22.15 41.08 1.78
N LEU A 414 -23.03 40.09 1.74
CA LEU A 414 -22.87 38.89 0.92
C LEU A 414 -23.45 39.17 -0.47
N LEU A 415 -22.65 38.98 -1.51
CA LEU A 415 -23.05 39.26 -2.89
C LEU A 415 -23.72 38.06 -3.56
N GLU A 416 -23.61 36.86 -2.99
CA GLU A 416 -24.23 35.61 -3.46
C GLU A 416 -25.41 35.20 -2.56
N PRO A 417 -26.47 34.53 -3.09
CA PRO A 417 -27.67 34.15 -2.33
C PRO A 417 -27.47 32.97 -1.36
#